data_AF-A0A1B6EVE9-F1
#
_entry.id   AF-A0A1B6EVE9-F1
#
_cell.length_a   1.000
_cell.length_b   1.000
_cell.length_c   1.000
_cell.angle_alpha   90.00
_cell.angle_beta   90.00
_cell.angle_gamma   90.00
#
_symmetry.space_group_name_H-M   'P 1'
#
loop_
_entity.id
_entity.type
_entity.pdbx_description
1 polymer ?
#
loop_
_entity_poly.entity_id
_entity_poly.type
_entity_poly.pdbx_seq_one_letter_code
_entity_poly.pdbx_strand_id
1 'polypeptide(L)'
;MYKVLFISLFVIYSAESSPFIGKLSNVGTAVRNIGASLFSRMSGGKVPPLPPQVAEGDIIQQLEFMNKMLKQVRGFIMNPSPMIREKMRPYTQTLVDQIIPQFEQLQFTNEELKASYNMRPEDILKFRGLLADTIDVLKHMSSDMNKEPKKNC
;
A
#
# COMPACT_ATOMS: atom_id res chain seq x y z
N MET A 1 -24.00 -30.47 -50.52
CA MET A 1 -24.01 -29.00 -50.37
C MET A 1 -23.68 -28.65 -48.93
N TYR A 2 -22.43 -28.27 -48.64
CA TYR A 2 -21.98 -27.89 -47.29
C TYR A 2 -22.33 -26.41 -47.05
N LYS A 3 -23.17 -26.12 -46.05
CA LYS A 3 -23.32 -24.78 -45.51
C LYS A 3 -22.28 -24.60 -44.40
N VAL A 4 -21.22 -23.87 -44.71
CA VAL A 4 -20.24 -23.39 -43.72
C VAL A 4 -20.85 -22.17 -43.04
N LEU A 5 -21.23 -22.34 -41.77
CA LEU A 5 -21.66 -21.23 -40.91
C LEU A 5 -20.41 -20.59 -40.31
N PHE A 6 -20.02 -19.43 -40.82
CA PHE A 6 -19.01 -18.57 -40.19
C PHE A 6 -19.63 -17.96 -38.94
N ILE A 7 -19.37 -18.55 -37.77
CA ILE A 7 -19.63 -17.88 -36.49
C ILE A 7 -18.36 -17.12 -36.15
N SER A 8 -18.37 -15.82 -36.45
CA SER A 8 -17.41 -14.86 -35.91
C SER A 8 -17.59 -14.81 -34.39
N LEU A 9 -16.70 -15.48 -33.67
CA LEU A 9 -16.52 -15.29 -32.23
C LEU A 9 -15.97 -13.87 -32.00
N PHE A 10 -16.88 -12.91 -31.87
CA PHE A 10 -16.62 -11.70 -31.12
C PHE A 10 -16.44 -12.14 -29.67
N VAL A 11 -15.18 -12.36 -29.27
CA VAL A 11 -14.81 -12.39 -27.86
C VAL A 11 -15.02 -10.97 -27.35
N ILE A 12 -16.21 -10.72 -26.81
CA ILE A 12 -16.46 -9.57 -25.96
C ILE A 12 -15.57 -9.83 -24.73
N TYR A 13 -14.38 -9.22 -24.73
CA TYR A 13 -13.61 -9.03 -23.53
C TYR A 13 -14.47 -8.16 -22.62
N SER A 14 -15.27 -8.82 -21.78
CA SER A 14 -15.87 -8.16 -20.63
C SER A 14 -14.71 -7.58 -19.84
N ALA A 15 -14.62 -6.25 -19.81
CA ALA A 15 -13.85 -5.54 -18.81
C ALA A 15 -14.53 -5.78 -17.45
N GLU A 16 -14.45 -7.02 -16.95
CA GLU A 16 -14.56 -7.26 -15.52
C GLU A 16 -13.47 -6.40 -14.90
N SER A 17 -13.89 -5.48 -14.03
CA SER A 17 -13.00 -4.67 -13.22
C SER A 17 -11.93 -5.58 -12.65
N SER A 18 -10.71 -5.42 -13.16
CA SER A 18 -9.56 -6.25 -12.87
C SER A 18 -9.52 -6.57 -11.37
N PRO A 19 -9.59 -7.86 -10.94
CA PRO A 19 -9.61 -8.24 -9.51
C PRO A 19 -8.40 -7.69 -8.75
N PHE A 20 -7.41 -7.21 -9.50
CA PHE A 20 -6.19 -6.55 -9.08
C PHE A 20 -6.38 -5.08 -8.67
N ILE A 21 -7.23 -4.30 -9.36
CA ILE A 21 -7.61 -2.92 -8.95
C ILE A 21 -8.29 -2.94 -7.58
N GLY A 22 -9.15 -3.95 -7.35
CA GLY A 22 -9.82 -4.15 -6.07
C GLY A 22 -8.85 -4.41 -4.93
N LYS A 23 -7.82 -5.24 -5.13
CA LYS A 23 -6.82 -5.55 -4.09
C LYS A 23 -6.01 -4.33 -3.66
N LEU A 24 -5.54 -3.52 -4.61
CA LEU A 24 -4.73 -2.35 -4.28
C LEU A 24 -5.57 -1.22 -3.64
N SER A 25 -6.83 -1.08 -4.06
CA SER A 25 -7.80 -0.18 -3.43
C SER A 25 -8.09 -0.58 -1.97
N ASN A 26 -8.23 -1.89 -1.71
CA ASN A 26 -8.42 -2.42 -0.35
C ASN A 26 -7.20 -2.18 0.53
N VAL A 27 -5.99 -2.42 0.00
CA VAL A 27 -4.73 -2.11 0.68
C VAL A 27 -4.64 -0.62 1.00
N GLY A 28 -4.92 0.25 0.03
CA GLY A 28 -4.92 1.70 0.21
C GLY A 28 -5.90 2.16 1.27
N THR A 29 -7.10 1.57 1.30
CA THR A 29 -8.13 1.83 2.32
C THR A 29 -7.67 1.38 3.71
N ALA A 30 -7.05 0.21 3.83
CA ALA A 30 -6.53 -0.30 5.09
C ALA A 30 -5.37 0.55 5.62
N VAL A 31 -4.39 0.86 4.77
CA VAL A 31 -3.27 1.78 5.10
C VAL A 31 -3.80 3.13 5.54
N ARG A 32 -4.79 3.68 4.83
CA ARG A 32 -5.40 4.95 5.20
C ARG A 32 -6.10 4.86 6.54
N ASN A 33 -7.01 3.92 6.75
CA ASN A 33 -7.83 3.88 7.96
C ASN A 33 -6.96 3.62 9.21
N ILE A 34 -6.06 2.65 9.14
CA ILE A 34 -5.19 2.28 10.27
C ILE A 34 -4.09 3.32 10.45
N GLY A 35 -3.46 3.75 9.35
CA GLY A 35 -2.44 4.80 9.36
C GLY A 35 -2.99 6.12 9.87
N ALA A 36 -4.15 6.58 9.40
CA ALA A 36 -4.80 7.80 9.88
C ALA A 36 -5.15 7.73 11.37
N SER A 37 -5.66 6.60 11.85
CA SER A 37 -5.92 6.39 13.28
C SER A 37 -4.64 6.51 14.11
N LEU A 38 -3.55 5.91 13.63
CA LEU A 38 -2.25 5.98 14.28
C LEU A 38 -1.67 7.40 14.25
N PHE A 39 -1.70 8.07 13.10
CA PHE A 39 -1.28 9.45 12.93
C PHE A 39 -2.05 10.43 13.78
N SER A 40 -3.37 10.31 13.82
CA SER A 40 -4.24 11.14 14.64
C SER A 40 -3.82 11.07 16.11
N ARG A 41 -3.57 9.86 16.61
CA ARG A 41 -3.09 9.66 17.99
C ARG A 41 -1.70 10.24 18.23
N MET A 42 -0.81 10.24 17.23
CA MET A 42 0.54 10.81 17.32
C MET A 42 0.58 12.35 17.21
N SER A 43 -0.34 12.93 16.43
CA SER A 43 -0.36 14.35 16.06
C SER A 43 -1.38 15.19 16.85
N GLY A 44 -2.03 14.60 17.86
CA GLY A 44 -3.06 15.28 18.64
C GLY A 44 -4.37 15.51 17.86
N GLY A 45 -4.71 14.59 16.96
CA GLY A 45 -5.98 14.57 16.23
C GLY A 45 -5.89 14.95 14.74
N LYS A 46 -4.71 15.30 14.23
CA LYS A 46 -4.55 15.89 12.89
C LYS A 46 -4.06 14.88 11.87
N VAL A 47 -4.99 14.27 11.15
CA VAL A 47 -4.66 13.46 9.96
C VAL A 47 -4.51 14.40 8.76
N PRO A 48 -3.41 14.33 8.00
CA PRO A 48 -3.30 15.11 6.77
C PRO A 48 -4.44 14.72 5.80
N PRO A 49 -5.12 15.69 5.16
CA PRO A 49 -6.11 15.38 4.16
C PRO A 49 -5.46 14.64 2.99
N LEU A 50 -6.22 13.73 2.36
CA LEU A 50 -5.77 13.09 1.14
C LEU A 50 -5.54 14.18 0.08
N PRO A 51 -4.34 14.28 -0.51
CA PRO A 51 -4.12 15.22 -1.61
C PRO A 51 -5.11 14.90 -2.74
N PRO A 52 -5.79 15.88 -3.36
CA PRO A 52 -6.73 15.64 -4.45
C PRO A 52 -6.11 14.80 -5.59
N GLN A 53 -4.86 15.12 -5.92
CA GLN A 53 -4.00 14.40 -6.86
C GLN A 53 -3.66 12.96 -6.48
N VAL A 54 -3.98 12.48 -5.28
CA VAL A 54 -3.87 11.05 -4.90
C VAL A 54 -5.23 10.36 -5.05
N ALA A 55 -6.33 11.07 -4.78
CA ALA A 55 -7.68 10.54 -4.97
C ALA A 55 -7.99 10.28 -6.45
N GLU A 56 -7.45 11.14 -7.32
CA GLU A 56 -7.55 11.07 -8.77
C GLU A 56 -6.27 10.54 -9.43
N GLY A 57 -5.24 10.26 -8.63
CA GLY A 57 -3.91 9.90 -9.09
C GLY A 57 -3.79 8.47 -9.57
N ASP A 58 -2.78 8.22 -10.40
CA ASP A 58 -2.46 6.87 -10.85
C ASP A 58 -1.98 5.98 -9.68
N ILE A 59 -1.95 4.68 -9.94
CA ILE A 59 -1.53 3.65 -8.97
C ILE A 59 -0.12 3.88 -8.39
N ILE A 60 0.81 4.51 -9.13
CA ILE A 60 2.15 4.84 -8.63
C ILE A 60 2.06 5.99 -7.64
N GLN A 61 1.32 7.05 -7.96
CA GLN A 61 1.11 8.19 -7.05
C GLN A 61 0.42 7.76 -5.75
N GLN A 62 -0.53 6.84 -5.84
CA GLN A 62 -1.18 6.23 -4.66
C GLN A 62 -0.19 5.44 -3.80
N LEU A 63 0.65 4.62 -4.44
CA LEU A 63 1.69 3.86 -3.74
C LEU A 63 2.77 4.75 -3.12
N GLU A 64 3.18 5.82 -3.78
CA GLU A 64 4.11 6.82 -3.25
C GLU A 64 3.54 7.52 -2.00
N PHE A 65 2.26 7.88 -2.04
CA PHE A 65 1.59 8.48 -0.89
C PHE A 65 1.56 7.51 0.30
N MET A 66 1.18 6.24 0.07
CA MET A 66 1.19 5.21 1.10
C MET A 66 2.60 5.02 1.69
N ASN A 67 3.61 4.91 0.84
CA ASN A 67 5.01 4.77 1.25
C ASN A 67 5.45 5.94 2.15
N LYS A 68 5.16 7.18 1.73
CA LYS A 68 5.50 8.39 2.49
C LYS A 68 4.81 8.43 3.86
N MET A 69 3.53 8.09 3.90
CA MET A 69 2.76 8.00 5.15
C MET A 69 3.38 6.97 6.10
N LEU A 70 3.67 5.76 5.61
CA LEU A 70 4.26 4.70 6.43
C LEU A 70 5.66 5.06 6.94
N LYS A 71 6.49 5.70 6.12
CA LYS A 71 7.80 6.23 6.55
C LYS A 71 7.68 7.27 7.66
N GLN A 72 6.71 8.17 7.55
CA GLN A 72 6.44 9.16 8.58
C GLN A 72 5.97 8.49 9.89
N VAL A 73 5.06 7.50 9.83
CA VAL A 73 4.68 6.71 11.02
C VAL A 73 5.91 6.05 11.65
N ARG A 74 6.75 5.40 10.84
CA ARG A 74 7.99 4.79 11.32
C ARG A 74 8.90 5.80 12.02
N GLY A 75 9.04 7.01 11.47
CA GLY A 75 9.81 8.09 12.09
C GLY A 75 9.34 8.41 13.52
N PHE A 76 8.02 8.44 13.74
CA PHE A 76 7.46 8.61 15.09
C PHE A 76 7.73 7.41 16.02
N ILE A 77 7.76 6.19 15.48
CA ILE A 77 8.03 4.94 16.23
C ILE A 77 9.52 4.79 16.60
N MET A 78 10.44 5.41 15.85
CA MET A 78 11.87 5.27 16.14
C MET A 78 12.29 5.97 17.44
N ASN A 79 11.65 7.09 17.82
CA ASN A 79 12.00 7.86 19.04
C ASN A 79 10.80 8.27 19.93
N PRO A 80 9.85 7.38 20.27
CA PRO A 80 8.76 7.72 21.18
C PRO A 80 9.22 7.70 22.64
N SER A 81 8.61 8.53 23.48
CA SER A 81 8.74 8.37 24.93
C SER A 81 8.22 6.98 25.37
N PRO A 82 8.70 6.41 26.49
CA PRO A 82 8.27 5.07 26.93
C PRO A 82 6.75 4.91 27.04
N MET A 83 6.06 5.92 27.60
CA MET A 83 4.60 5.94 27.70
C MET A 83 3.90 5.92 26.33
N ILE A 84 4.44 6.65 25.35
CA ILE A 84 3.89 6.68 24.00
C ILE A 84 4.16 5.33 23.31
N ARG A 85 5.36 4.76 23.47
CA ARG A 85 5.71 3.44 22.91
C ARG A 85 4.76 2.34 23.37
N GLU A 86 4.48 2.26 24.67
CA GLU A 86 3.58 1.24 25.22
C GLU A 86 2.16 1.36 24.66
N LYS A 87 1.64 2.59 24.56
CA LYS A 87 0.34 2.86 23.95
C LYS A 87 0.30 2.57 22.45
N MET A 88 1.41 2.77 21.74
CA MET A 88 1.49 2.61 20.28
C MET A 88 1.75 1.17 19.83
N ARG A 89 2.34 0.33 20.69
CA ARG A 89 2.66 -1.07 20.40
C ARG A 89 1.50 -1.86 19.77
N PRO A 90 0.29 -1.90 20.36
CA PRO A 90 -0.82 -2.67 19.77
C PRO A 90 -1.28 -2.12 18.41
N TYR A 91 -1.23 -0.80 18.19
CA TYR A 91 -1.69 -0.19 16.95
C TYR A 91 -0.74 -0.42 15.78
N THR A 92 0.55 -0.29 16.02
CA THR A 92 1.56 -0.57 14.99
C THR A 92 1.62 -2.08 14.72
N GLN A 93 1.45 -2.94 15.74
CA GLN A 93 1.34 -4.38 15.52
C GLN A 93 0.12 -4.70 14.64
N THR A 94 -1.04 -4.09 14.93
CA THR A 94 -2.25 -4.21 14.09
C THR A 94 -2.00 -3.72 12.65
N LEU A 95 -1.30 -2.59 12.49
CA LEU A 95 -0.91 -2.05 11.18
C LEU A 95 -0.07 -3.07 10.40
N VAL A 96 0.96 -3.61 11.03
CA VAL A 96 1.87 -4.61 10.45
C VAL A 96 1.09 -5.88 10.07
N ASP A 97 0.34 -6.45 11.01
CA ASP A 97 -0.35 -7.73 10.85
C ASP A 97 -1.45 -7.67 9.79
N GLN A 98 -2.13 -6.53 9.66
CA GLN A 98 -3.21 -6.39 8.67
C GLN A 98 -2.70 -5.96 7.30
N ILE A 99 -1.63 -5.17 7.22
CA ILE A 99 -1.20 -4.54 5.96
C ILE A 99 -0.12 -5.37 5.26
N ILE A 100 0.86 -5.93 5.97
CA ILE A 100 1.93 -6.70 5.33
C ILE A 100 1.38 -7.85 4.48
N PRO A 101 0.46 -8.71 4.97
CA PRO A 101 -0.05 -9.82 4.17
C PRO A 101 -0.76 -9.34 2.90
N GLN A 102 -1.44 -8.19 2.96
CA GLN A 102 -2.11 -7.65 1.78
C GLN A 102 -1.10 -7.13 0.74
N PHE A 103 0.00 -6.51 1.17
CA PHE A 103 1.09 -6.11 0.28
C PHE A 103 1.86 -7.31 -0.29
N GLU A 104 2.09 -8.37 0.48
CA GLU A 104 2.77 -9.58 0.00
C GLU A 104 1.92 -10.36 -1.02
N GLN A 105 0.60 -10.19 -0.97
CA GLN A 105 -0.33 -10.72 -1.97
C GLN A 105 -0.39 -9.89 -3.27
N LEU A 106 0.26 -8.72 -3.30
CA LEU A 106 0.38 -7.88 -4.50
C LEU A 106 1.47 -8.45 -5.43
N GLN A 107 1.20 -9.61 -6.02
CA GLN A 107 2.04 -10.23 -7.04
C GLN A 107 1.53 -9.77 -8.41
N PHE A 108 2.24 -8.81 -9.03
CA PHE A 108 1.90 -8.31 -10.36
C PHE A 108 2.93 -8.74 -11.39
N THR A 109 2.45 -9.38 -12.46
CA THR A 109 3.26 -9.60 -13.66
C THR A 109 3.44 -8.28 -14.42
N ASN A 110 4.53 -8.16 -15.18
CA ASN A 110 4.75 -6.98 -16.02
C ASN A 110 3.62 -6.80 -17.05
N GLU A 111 3.02 -7.91 -17.46
CA GLU A 111 2.00 -7.95 -18.52
C GLU A 111 0.65 -7.47 -17.99
N GLU A 112 0.31 -7.80 -16.74
CA GLU A 112 -0.87 -7.25 -16.04
C GLU A 112 -0.74 -5.75 -15.81
N LEU A 113 0.46 -5.27 -15.44
CA LEU A 113 0.71 -3.83 -15.23
C LEU A 113 0.62 -3.03 -16.54
N LYS A 114 1.11 -3.60 -17.65
CA LYS A 114 0.91 -3.01 -18.99
C LYS A 114 -0.55 -3.03 -19.40
N ALA A 115 -1.23 -4.17 -19.28
CA ALA A 115 -2.59 -4.33 -19.78
C ALA A 115 -3.63 -3.56 -18.96
N SER A 116 -3.51 -3.52 -17.64
CA SER A 116 -4.51 -2.93 -16.74
C SER A 116 -4.28 -1.43 -16.47
N TYR A 117 -3.03 -0.98 -16.53
CA TYR A 117 -2.66 0.39 -16.14
C TYR A 117 -1.88 1.15 -17.21
N ASN A 118 -1.70 0.56 -18.40
CA ASN A 118 -0.92 1.13 -19.50
C ASN A 118 0.49 1.57 -19.07
N MET A 119 1.10 0.85 -18.12
CA MET A 119 2.40 1.22 -17.59
C MET A 119 3.51 0.98 -18.60
N ARG A 120 4.42 1.95 -18.71
CA ARG A 120 5.67 1.80 -19.46
C ARG A 120 6.68 0.98 -18.64
N PRO A 121 7.69 0.35 -19.27
CA PRO A 121 8.69 -0.45 -18.55
C PRO A 121 9.38 0.28 -17.40
N GLU A 122 9.67 1.58 -17.55
CA GLU A 122 10.24 2.42 -16.50
C GLU A 122 9.30 2.62 -15.30
N ASP A 123 8.00 2.74 -15.57
CA ASP A 123 6.97 2.92 -14.55
C ASP A 123 6.74 1.62 -13.78
N ILE A 124 6.87 0.47 -14.45
CA ILE A 124 6.83 -0.86 -13.82
C ILE A 124 8.02 -1.06 -12.87
N LEU A 125 9.23 -0.68 -13.29
CA LEU A 125 10.42 -0.74 -12.43
C LEU A 125 10.24 0.15 -11.19
N LYS A 126 9.75 1.38 -11.40
CA LYS A 126 9.45 2.32 -10.31
C LYS A 126 8.41 1.76 -9.35
N PHE A 127 7.31 1.22 -9.88
CA PHE A 127 6.24 0.60 -9.10
C PHE A 127 6.76 -0.56 -8.24
N ARG A 128 7.55 -1.47 -8.82
CA ARG A 128 8.14 -2.60 -8.08
C ARG A 128 9.11 -2.15 -6.99
N GLY A 129 9.96 -1.15 -7.28
CA GLY A 129 10.86 -0.56 -6.30
C GLY A 129 10.10 0.05 -5.12
N LEU A 130 9.05 0.83 -5.41
CA LEU A 130 8.19 1.43 -4.38
C LEU A 130 7.45 0.37 -3.56
N LEU A 131 6.97 -0.70 -4.20
CA LEU A 131 6.28 -1.78 -3.51
C LEU A 131 7.20 -2.50 -2.52
N ALA A 132 8.41 -2.84 -2.98
CA ALA A 132 9.43 -3.48 -2.14
C ALA A 132 9.85 -2.58 -0.96
N ASP A 133 10.12 -1.30 -1.21
CA ASP A 133 10.47 -0.34 -0.16
C ASP A 133 9.33 -0.14 0.85
N THR A 134 8.07 -0.17 0.41
CA THR A 134 6.92 -0.06 1.31
C THR A 134 6.79 -1.28 2.23
N ILE A 135 7.01 -2.48 1.69
CA ILE A 135 7.03 -3.73 2.47
C ILE A 135 8.18 -3.70 3.48
N ASP A 136 9.35 -3.23 3.07
CA ASP A 136 10.53 -3.11 3.93
C ASP A 136 10.28 -2.18 5.12
N VAL A 137 9.71 -1.00 4.86
CA VAL A 137 9.31 -0.05 5.92
C VAL A 137 8.37 -0.71 6.94
N LEU A 138 7.34 -1.43 6.48
CA LEU A 138 6.39 -2.12 7.36
C LEU A 138 7.07 -3.21 8.19
N LYS A 139 7.94 -4.02 7.60
CA LYS A 139 8.72 -5.06 8.30
C LYS A 139 9.62 -4.45 9.38
N HIS A 140 10.26 -3.34 9.06
CA HIS A 140 11.09 -2.61 10.02
C HIS A 140 10.30 -1.94 11.13
N MET A 141 9.08 -1.43 10.87
CA MET A 141 8.22 -0.87 11.92
C MET A 141 7.91 -1.88 13.03
N SER A 142 7.66 -3.14 12.66
CA SER A 142 7.49 -4.24 13.63
C SER A 142 8.75 -4.45 14.48
N SER A 143 9.92 -4.53 13.83
CA SER A 143 11.20 -4.73 14.50
C SER A 143 11.59 -3.56 15.41
N ASP A 144 11.48 -2.33 14.92
CA ASP A 144 11.94 -1.11 15.62
C ASP A 144 11.14 -0.82 16.88
N MET A 145 9.88 -1.23 16.90
CA MET A 145 9.01 -1.04 18.05
C MET A 145 9.22 -2.08 19.16
N ASN A 146 9.73 -3.26 18.79
CA ASN A 146 10.09 -4.34 19.71
C ASN A 146 11.50 -4.22 20.29
N LYS A 147 12.36 -3.38 19.70
CA LYS A 147 13.67 -3.04 20.28
C LYS A 147 13.50 -2.16 21.52
N GLU A 148 14.23 -2.45 22.60
CA GLU A 148 14.28 -1.54 23.75
C GLU A 148 14.83 -0.17 23.32
N PRO A 149 14.30 0.94 23.85
CA PRO A 149 14.88 2.26 23.61
C PRO A 149 16.33 2.24 24.10
N LYS A 150 17.28 2.60 23.22
CA LYS A 150 18.66 2.81 23.64
C LYS A 150 18.63 3.86 24.74
N LYS A 151 19.05 3.49 25.96
CA LYS A 151 19.34 4.47 27.01
C LYS A 151 20.44 5.36 26.44
N ASN A 152 20.09 6.59 26.09
CA ASN A 152 21.10 7.62 25.92
C ASN A 152 21.69 7.84 27.33
N CYS A 153 22.87 7.26 27.54
CA CYS A 153 23.73 7.58 28.68
C CYS A 153 24.28 9.00 28.51
#